data_AF-A0A7Y2NFW7-F1
#
_entry.id   AF-A0A7Y2NFW7-F1
#
_cell.length_a   1.000
_cell.length_b   1.000
_cell.length_c   1.000
_cell.angle_alpha   90.00
_cell.angle_beta   90.00
_cell.angle_gamma   90.00
#
_symmetry.space_group_name_H-M   'P 1'
#
loop_
_entity.id
_entity.type
_entity.pdbx_description
1 polymer ?
#
loop_
_entity_poly.entity_id
_entity_poly.type
_entity_poly.pdbx_seq_one_letter_code
_entity_poly.pdbx_strand_id
1 'polypeptide(L)' 'EWRDGVYELTDLGSHNGTVINGERVECQVLRDFDRIDLGDTVIVFEADDS' A
#
# COMPACT_ATOMS: atom_id res chain seq x y z
N GLU A 1 3.23 -4.76 7.10
CA GLU A 1 3.99 -4.82 8.36
C GLU A 1 4.69 -3.48 8.62
N TRP A 2 5.09 -3.15 9.84
CA TRP A 2 5.99 -2.02 10.13
C TRP A 2 7.33 -2.57 10.64
N ARG A 3 8.44 -2.18 10.01
CA ARG A 3 9.79 -2.63 10.33
C ARG A 3 10.76 -1.46 10.14
N ASP A 4 11.62 -1.18 11.11
CA ASP A 4 12.69 -0.18 11.01
C ASP A 4 12.23 1.21 10.49
N GLY A 5 11.04 1.66 10.89
CA GLY A 5 10.49 2.94 10.45
C GLY A 5 9.82 2.94 9.07
N VAL A 6 9.74 1.79 8.40
CA VAL A 6 9.06 1.64 7.11
C VAL A 6 7.81 0.78 7.22
N TYR A 7 6.78 1.15 6.47
CA TYR A 7 5.58 0.34 6.28
C TYR A 7 5.71 -0.46 4.99
N GLU A 8 5.51 -1.77 5.07
CA GLU A 8 5.43 -2.66 3.91
C GLU A 8 4.00 -3.15 3.74
N LEU A 9 3.46 -3.00 2.55
CA LEU A 9 2.18 -3.57 2.15
C LEU A 9 2.44 -4.90 1.43
N THR A 10 1.66 -5.93 1.78
CA THR A 10 1.70 -7.23 1.13
C THR A 10 0.28 -7.65 0.78
N ASP A 11 0.05 -8.01 -0.48
CA ASP A 11 -1.20 -8.61 -0.91
C ASP A 11 -1.28 -10.07 -0.44
N LEU A 12 -2.39 -10.46 0.20
CA LEU A 12 -2.57 -11.79 0.77
C LEU A 12 -3.39 -12.72 -0.14
N GLY A 13 -3.29 -12.53 -1.46
CA GLY A 13 -4.11 -13.24 -2.45
C GLY A 13 -5.49 -12.62 -2.57
N SER A 14 -5.56 -11.29 -2.63
CA SER A 14 -6.84 -10.60 -2.79
C SER A 14 -7.46 -10.91 -4.15
N HIS A 15 -8.79 -11.01 -4.20
CA HIS A 15 -9.50 -11.39 -5.43
C HIS A 15 -9.22 -10.44 -6.60
N ASN A 16 -9.11 -9.14 -6.30
CA ASN A 16 -8.91 -8.07 -7.29
C ASN A 16 -7.46 -7.57 -7.34
N GLY A 17 -6.54 -8.16 -6.58
CA GLY A 17 -5.19 -7.64 -6.38
C GLY A 17 -5.16 -6.31 -5.61
N THR A 18 -3.96 -5.91 -5.21
CA THR A 18 -3.69 -4.57 -4.67
C THR A 18 -2.96 -3.73 -5.70
N VAL A 19 -3.37 -2.48 -5.88
CA VAL A 19 -2.74 -1.53 -6.82
C VAL A 19 -2.23 -0.32 -6.05
N ILE A 20 -0.99 0.08 -6.33
CA ILE A 20 -0.36 1.27 -5.76
C ILE A 20 0.07 2.17 -6.92
N ASN A 21 -0.40 3.42 -6.92
CA ASN A 21 -0.10 4.42 -7.94
C ASN A 21 -0.33 3.94 -9.39
N GLY A 22 -1.32 3.06 -9.60
CA GLY A 22 -1.67 2.49 -10.90
C GLY A 22 -0.93 1.20 -11.27
N GLU A 23 -0.01 0.72 -10.44
CA GLU A 23 0.71 -0.53 -10.65
C GLU A 23 0.22 -1.62 -9.69
N ARG A 24 -0.08 -2.81 -10.21
CA ARG A 24 -0.46 -3.95 -9.36
C ARG A 24 0.79 -4.51 -8.67
N VAL A 25 0.69 -4.73 -7.36
CA VAL A 25 1.80 -5.16 -6.52
C VAL A 25 1.45 -6.36 -5.67
N GLU A 26 2.44 -7.23 -5.42
CA GLU A 26 2.34 -8.31 -4.44
C GLU A 26 2.96 -7.89 -3.10
N CYS A 27 4.05 -7.13 -3.13
CA CYS A 27 4.70 -6.56 -1.96
C CYS A 27 5.38 -5.24 -2.32
N GLN A 28 5.20 -4.20 -1.50
CA GLN A 28 5.83 -2.89 -1.68
C GLN A 28 6.01 -2.14 -0.36
N VAL A 29 7.18 -1.51 -0.20
CA VAL A 29 7.39 -0.50 0.84
C VAL A 29 6.62 0.76 0.48
N LEU A 30 5.71 1.17 1.36
CA LEU A 30 4.88 2.35 1.19
C LEU A 30 5.69 3.63 1.35
N ARG A 31 5.32 4.63 0.56
CA ARG A 31 5.82 6.00 0.65
C ARG A 31 4.68 6.94 0.97
N ASP A 32 5.03 8.06 1.58
CA ASP A 32 4.07 9.10 1.90
C ASP A 32 3.26 9.52 0.68
N PHE A 33 1.96 9.67 0.89
CA PHE A 33 0.91 9.92 -0.10
C PHE A 33 0.69 8.84 -1.18
N ASP A 34 1.21 7.62 -0.99
CA ASP A 34 0.88 6.51 -1.88
C ASP A 34 -0.64 6.31 -1.97
N ARG A 35 -1.16 6.28 -3.20
CA ARG A 35 -2.55 5.94 -3.49
C ARG A 35 -2.67 4.44 -3.65
N ILE A 36 -3.48 3.83 -2.80
CA ILE A 36 -3.72 2.39 -2.75
C ILE A 36 -5.16 2.12 -3.19
N ASP A 37 -5.33 1.43 -4.32
CA ASP A 37 -6.64 0.98 -4.80
C ASP A 37 -6.86 -0.49 -4.38
N LEU A 38 -7.96 -0.73 -3.65
CA LEU A 38 -8.42 -2.02 -3.14
C LEU A 38 -9.83 -2.30 -3.67
N GLY A 39 -9.91 -2.84 -4.90
CA GLY A 39 -11.18 -2.94 -5.62
C GLY A 39 -11.79 -1.55 -5.83
N ASP A 40 -12.98 -1.31 -5.29
CA ASP A 40 -13.68 -0.02 -5.39
C ASP A 40 -13.31 0.97 -4.27
N THR A 41 -12.44 0.56 -3.34
CA THR A 41 -11.99 1.40 -2.23
C THR A 41 -10.64 2.02 -2.55
N VAL A 42 -10.47 3.28 -2.18
CA VAL A 42 -9.22 4.04 -2.35
C VAL A 42 -8.76 4.53 -0.99
N ILE A 43 -7.49 4.29 -0.67
CA ILE A 43 -6.83 4.78 0.53
C ILE A 43 -5.63 5.62 0.09
N VAL A 44 -5.37 6.71 0.81
CA VAL A 44 -4.10 7.45 0.70
C VAL A 44 -3.32 7.17 1.98
N PHE A 45 -2.11 6.66 1.83
CA PHE A 45 -1.21 6.44 2.95
C PHE A 45 -0.51 7.75 3.30
N GLU A 46 -0.53 8.14 4.57
CA GLU A 46 0.21 9.30 5.09
C GLU A 46 1.17 8.80 6.16
N ALA A 47 2.46 9.01 5.95
CA ALA A 47 3.49 8.65 6.92
C ALA A 47 3.62 9.80 7.92
N ASP A 48 3.25 9.55 9.17
CA ASP A 48 3.52 10.52 10.24
C ASP A 48 4.99 10.42 10.67
N ASP A 49 5.76 11.46 10.37
CA ASP A 49 7.18 11.61 10.75
C ASP A 49 7.35 12.22 12.17
N SER A 50 6.27 12.34 12.95
CA SER A 50 6.25 12.95 14.29
C SER A 50 6.98 12.16 15.39
#